data_AF-A0A9P5J4K9-F1
#
_entry.id   AF-A0A9P5J4K9-F1
#
_cell.length_a   1.000
_cell.length_b   1.000
_cell.length_c   1.000
_cell.angle_alpha   90.00
_cell.angle_beta   90.00
_cell.angle_gamma   90.00
#
_symmetry.space_group_name_H-M   'P 1'
#
loop_
_entity.id
_entity.type
_entity.pdbx_description
1 polymer ?
#
loop_
_entity_poly.entity_id
_entity_poly.type
_entity_poly.pdbx_seq_one_letter_code
_entity_poly.pdbx_strand_id
1 'polypeptide(L)'
;MLDETSNTSPAEAQPPAVPPTDTFPATRAREFYGFVALVSTALLFIAYVLWGLLPGEWLWAAGIQWYPNREWAILLPAWSVMLILFAYFGYLALALYSTPSLSSLSCITDEYAWAPSGEESAKFYEKFAALDTIPEIYDMPIGLVNRVLYHHRDTDGMAQLQE
;
A
#
# COMPACT_ATOMS: atom_id res chain seq x y z
N MET A 1 45.90 -9.48 57.05
CA MET A 1 45.78 -9.97 55.67
C MET A 1 44.38 -10.57 55.59
N LEU A 2 43.42 -9.77 55.13
CA LEU A 2 41.99 -10.11 55.09
C LEU A 2 41.69 -10.58 53.66
N ASP A 3 41.43 -11.88 53.48
CA ASP A 3 40.88 -12.39 52.22
C ASP A 3 39.36 -12.24 52.27
N GLU A 4 38.85 -11.24 51.56
CA GLU A 4 37.43 -11.00 51.38
C GLU A 4 36.83 -12.06 50.46
N THR A 5 35.73 -12.65 50.94
CA THR A 5 34.87 -13.55 50.20
C THR A 5 34.29 -12.84 48.98
N SER A 6 34.79 -13.16 47.77
CA SER A 6 34.17 -12.73 46.51
C SER A 6 32.90 -13.54 46.26
N ASN A 7 31.79 -13.00 46.75
CA ASN A 7 30.43 -13.31 46.35
C ASN A 7 30.12 -12.56 45.05
N THR A 8 30.25 -13.23 43.90
CA THR A 8 29.74 -12.70 42.63
C THR A 8 28.91 -13.78 41.93
N SER A 9 27.60 -13.56 41.91
CA SER A 9 26.58 -14.37 41.24
C SER A 9 26.94 -14.70 39.79
N PRO A 10 26.46 -15.84 39.24
CA PRO A 10 26.59 -16.14 37.83
C PRO A 10 25.94 -15.03 37.01
N ALA A 11 26.63 -14.60 35.95
CA ALA A 11 26.17 -13.59 35.00
C ALA A 11 24.76 -13.90 34.50
N GLU A 12 23.79 -13.19 35.03
CA GLU A 12 22.44 -13.11 34.48
C GLU A 12 22.56 -12.37 33.14
N ALA A 13 22.30 -13.09 32.06
CA ALA A 13 22.34 -12.55 30.71
C ALA A 13 21.33 -11.40 30.63
N GLN A 14 21.84 -10.17 30.57
CA GLN A 14 21.02 -8.98 30.38
C GLN A 14 20.21 -9.17 29.09
N PRO A 15 18.87 -9.05 29.12
CA PRO A 15 18.06 -9.16 27.90
C PRO A 15 18.56 -8.16 26.85
N PRO A 16 18.48 -8.49 25.55
CA PRO A 16 18.98 -7.61 24.49
C PRO A 16 18.38 -6.22 24.69
N ALA A 17 19.25 -5.19 24.75
CA ALA A 17 18.83 -3.81 24.91
C ALA A 17 17.79 -3.51 23.83
N VAL A 18 16.56 -3.24 24.25
CA VAL A 18 15.48 -2.80 23.36
C VAL A 18 16.04 -1.60 22.59
N PRO A 19 16.04 -1.62 21.24
CA PRO A 19 16.49 -0.46 20.48
C PRO A 19 15.68 0.75 20.96
N PRO A 20 16.29 1.94 21.09
CA PRO A 20 15.53 3.13 21.43
C PRO A 20 14.37 3.20 20.45
N THR A 21 13.16 3.06 20.97
CA THR A 21 11.97 3.38 20.19
C THR A 21 12.16 4.84 19.85
N ASP A 22 12.42 5.14 18.59
CA ASP A 22 12.38 6.50 18.06
C ASP A 22 10.95 6.98 18.25
N THR A 23 10.65 7.42 19.47
CA THR A 23 9.47 8.20 19.78
C THR A 23 9.74 9.53 19.10
N PHE A 24 9.43 9.60 17.80
CA PHE A 24 9.22 10.88 17.15
C PHE A 24 8.31 11.65 18.11
N PRO A 25 8.75 12.81 18.64
CA PRO A 25 7.90 13.57 19.53
C PRO A 25 6.64 13.86 18.73
N ALA A 26 5.52 13.25 19.15
CA ALA A 26 4.19 13.52 18.63
C ALA A 26 3.97 15.02 18.82
N THR A 27 4.38 15.78 17.81
CA THR A 27 4.49 17.22 17.93
C THR A 27 3.06 17.71 17.90
N ARG A 28 2.55 18.16 19.05
CA ARG A 28 1.20 18.74 19.23
C ARG A 28 0.83 19.78 18.16
N ALA A 29 1.82 20.36 17.47
CA ALA A 29 1.59 21.25 16.34
C ALA A 29 0.73 20.62 15.22
N ARG A 30 0.90 19.33 14.88
CA ARG A 30 0.12 18.70 13.79
C ARG A 30 -1.39 18.69 14.07
N GLU A 31 -1.78 18.48 15.32
CA GLU A 31 -3.19 18.46 15.75
C GLU A 31 -3.80 19.87 15.69
N PHE A 32 -3.04 20.90 16.08
CA PHE A 32 -3.48 22.29 15.97
C PHE A 32 -3.70 22.73 14.53
N TYR A 33 -2.79 22.40 13.61
CA TYR A 33 -2.98 22.75 12.19
C TYR A 33 -4.20 22.05 11.60
N GLY A 34 -4.43 20.77 11.94
CA GLY A 34 -5.62 20.03 11.51
C GLY A 34 -6.92 20.67 12.03
N PHE A 35 -6.94 21.07 13.30
CA PHE A 35 -8.10 21.75 13.89
C PHE A 35 -8.38 23.10 13.22
N VAL A 36 -7.36 23.94 13.05
CA VAL A 36 -7.50 25.25 12.40
C VAL A 36 -7.93 25.09 10.94
N ALA A 37 -7.35 24.13 10.21
CA ALA A 37 -7.74 23.82 8.84
C ALA A 37 -9.20 23.32 8.75
N LEU A 38 -9.63 22.46 9.67
CA LEU A 38 -11.00 21.96 9.71
C LEU A 38 -12.00 23.09 9.99
N VAL A 39 -11.76 23.89 11.03
CA VAL A 39 -12.65 25.00 11.41
C VAL A 39 -12.71 26.06 10.31
N SER A 40 -11.56 26.47 9.77
CA SER A 40 -11.50 27.45 8.69
C SER A 40 -12.20 26.95 7.42
N THR A 41 -11.96 25.70 7.03
CA THR A 41 -12.60 25.10 5.85
C THR A 41 -14.10 24.90 6.06
N ALA A 42 -14.54 24.50 7.25
CA ALA A 42 -15.96 24.39 7.59
C ALA A 42 -16.66 25.75 7.54
N LEU A 43 -16.05 26.81 8.09
CA LEU A 43 -16.59 28.16 8.04
C LEU A 43 -16.70 28.68 6.59
N LEU A 44 -15.65 28.47 5.78
CA LEU A 44 -15.66 28.82 4.36
C LEU A 44 -16.71 28.02 3.58
N PHE A 45 -16.88 26.74 3.89
CA PHE A 45 -17.88 25.89 3.26
C PHE A 45 -19.31 26.33 3.61
N ILE A 46 -19.58 26.65 4.88
CA ILE A 46 -20.87 27.19 5.30
C ILE A 46 -21.13 28.52 4.59
N ALA A 47 -20.16 29.43 4.56
CA ALA A 47 -20.28 30.71 3.85
C ALA A 47 -20.55 30.50 2.35
N TYR A 48 -19.88 29.53 1.72
CA TYR A 48 -20.10 29.15 0.33
C TYR A 48 -21.51 28.61 0.07
N VAL A 49 -22.00 27.69 0.91
CA VAL A 49 -23.35 27.13 0.79
C VAL A 49 -24.41 28.21 1.00
N LEU A 50 -24.24 29.07 2.02
CA LEU A 50 -25.14 30.20 2.27
C LEU A 50 -25.15 31.14 1.07
N TRP A 51 -23.98 31.49 0.52
CA TRP A 51 -23.87 32.34 -0.66
C TRP A 51 -24.55 31.74 -1.90
N GLY A 52 -24.41 30.43 -2.13
CA GLY A 52 -25.00 29.73 -3.27
C GLY A 52 -26.52 29.55 -3.17
N LEU A 53 -27.07 29.38 -1.96
CA LEU A 53 -28.49 29.06 -1.74
C LEU A 53 -29.37 30.24 -1.33
N LEU A 54 -28.82 31.30 -0.70
CA LEU A 54 -29.65 32.43 -0.23
C LEU A 54 -30.20 33.29 -1.38
N PRO A 55 -31.44 33.83 -1.24
CA PRO A 55 -31.94 34.86 -2.13
C PRO A 55 -31.08 36.13 -2.05
N GLY A 56 -31.01 36.89 -3.15
CA GLY A 56 -30.16 38.10 -3.24
C GLY A 56 -30.47 39.16 -2.18
N GLU A 57 -31.74 39.24 -1.74
CA GLU A 57 -32.21 40.18 -0.72
C GLU A 57 -31.50 39.99 0.63
N TRP A 58 -31.19 38.75 1.00
CA TRP A 58 -30.53 38.42 2.25
C TRP A 58 -29.03 38.79 2.23
N LEU A 59 -28.37 38.64 1.08
CA LEU A 59 -26.98 39.08 0.89
C LEU A 59 -26.87 40.61 0.93
N TRP A 60 -27.85 41.30 0.32
CA TRP A 60 -27.93 42.75 0.39
C TRP A 60 -28.15 43.24 1.83
N ALA A 61 -29.03 42.59 2.59
CA ALA A 61 -29.24 42.88 4.01
C ALA A 61 -27.98 42.60 4.87
N ALA A 62 -27.17 41.61 4.50
CA ALA A 62 -25.88 41.32 5.11
C ALA A 62 -24.76 42.31 4.72
N GLY A 63 -25.04 43.29 3.85
CA GLY A 63 -24.08 44.30 3.39
C GLY A 63 -23.16 43.84 2.26
N ILE A 64 -23.42 42.68 1.65
CA ILE A 64 -22.61 42.12 0.55
C ILE A 64 -23.16 42.67 -0.77
N GLN A 65 -22.60 43.79 -1.23
CA GLN A 65 -23.06 44.49 -2.43
C GLN A 65 -22.51 43.91 -3.74
N TRP A 66 -21.39 43.18 -3.68
CA TRP A 66 -20.77 42.56 -4.84
C TRP A 66 -20.38 41.12 -4.54
N TYR A 67 -20.78 40.20 -5.42
CA TYR A 67 -20.40 38.80 -5.38
C TYR A 67 -20.32 38.25 -6.82
N PRO A 68 -19.48 37.22 -7.07
CA PRO A 68 -19.34 36.61 -8.40
C PRO A 68 -20.65 35.96 -8.89
N ASN A 69 -20.74 35.61 -10.17
CA ASN A 69 -21.97 35.02 -10.72
C ASN A 69 -22.36 33.73 -9.97
N ARG A 70 -23.66 33.53 -9.70
CA ARG A 70 -24.17 32.40 -8.91
C ARG A 70 -23.93 31.04 -9.58
N GLU A 71 -23.74 31.01 -10.89
CA GLU A 71 -23.37 29.82 -11.64
C GLU A 71 -22.05 29.18 -11.16
N TRP A 72 -21.15 29.94 -10.53
CA TRP A 72 -19.96 29.38 -9.91
C TRP A 72 -20.27 28.42 -8.74
N ALA A 73 -21.43 28.55 -8.10
CA ALA A 73 -21.89 27.61 -7.07
C ALA A 73 -22.14 26.19 -7.62
N ILE A 74 -22.46 26.04 -8.91
CA ILE A 74 -22.62 24.73 -9.55
C ILE A 74 -21.37 24.30 -10.34
N LEU A 75 -20.65 25.27 -10.93
CA LEU A 75 -19.44 24.97 -11.69
C LEU A 75 -18.34 24.40 -10.81
N LEU A 76 -18.08 24.97 -9.63
CA LEU A 76 -17.03 24.48 -8.73
C LEU A 76 -17.17 22.99 -8.35
N PRO A 77 -18.33 22.51 -7.86
CA PRO A 77 -18.49 21.09 -7.53
C PRO A 77 -18.47 20.21 -8.78
N ALA A 78 -19.07 20.65 -9.89
CA ALA A 78 -19.05 19.88 -11.14
C ALA A 78 -17.61 19.67 -11.67
N TRP A 79 -16.81 20.73 -11.72
CA TRP A 79 -15.41 20.66 -12.13
C TRP A 79 -14.54 19.89 -11.13
N SER A 80 -14.84 19.94 -9.83
CA SER A 80 -14.15 19.14 -8.81
C SER A 80 -14.36 17.64 -9.04
N VAL A 81 -15.59 17.22 -9.34
CA VAL A 81 -15.88 15.81 -9.68
C VAL A 81 -15.14 15.39 -10.96
N MET A 82 -15.14 16.24 -12.00
CA MET A 82 -14.40 15.97 -13.23
C MET A 82 -12.89 15.84 -12.99
N LEU A 83 -12.31 16.69 -12.13
CA LEU A 83 -10.90 16.62 -11.76
C LEU A 83 -10.58 15.32 -11.03
N ILE A 84 -11.42 14.90 -10.07
CA ILE A 84 -11.25 13.63 -9.34
C ILE A 84 -11.29 12.44 -10.31
N LEU A 85 -12.28 12.41 -11.21
CA LEU A 85 -12.37 11.35 -12.23
C LEU A 85 -11.16 11.36 -13.16
N PHE A 86 -10.74 12.54 -13.62
CA PHE A 86 -9.56 12.69 -14.47
C PHE A 86 -8.30 12.20 -13.76
N ALA A 87 -8.11 12.53 -12.48
CA ALA A 87 -6.99 12.03 -11.69
C ALA A 87 -7.04 10.50 -11.53
N TYR A 88 -8.22 9.91 -11.32
CA TYR A 88 -8.39 8.47 -11.21
C TYR A 88 -8.07 7.75 -12.53
N PHE A 89 -8.62 8.22 -13.65
CA PHE A 89 -8.31 7.67 -14.97
C PHE A 89 -6.85 7.87 -15.36
N GLY A 90 -6.26 9.02 -15.01
CA GLY A 90 -4.85 9.30 -15.21
C GLY A 90 -3.96 8.34 -14.40
N TYR A 91 -4.31 8.10 -13.14
CA TYR A 91 -3.62 7.13 -12.29
C TYR A 91 -3.76 5.71 -12.83
N LEU A 92 -4.97 5.30 -13.25
CA LEU A 92 -5.20 4.00 -13.87
C LEU A 92 -4.37 3.83 -15.15
N ALA A 93 -4.35 4.84 -16.02
CA ALA A 93 -3.56 4.82 -17.24
C ALA A 93 -2.06 4.70 -16.93
N LEU A 94 -1.58 5.43 -15.92
CA LEU A 94 -0.19 5.35 -15.48
C LEU A 94 0.13 3.98 -14.88
N ALA A 95 -0.76 3.43 -14.05
CA ALA A 95 -0.61 2.10 -13.49
C ALA A 95 -0.52 1.03 -14.59
N LEU A 96 -1.41 1.09 -15.59
CA LEU A 96 -1.39 0.20 -16.75
C LEU A 96 -0.11 0.38 -17.59
N TYR A 97 0.35 1.62 -17.78
CA TYR A 97 1.59 1.91 -18.48
C TYR A 97 2.83 1.37 -17.74
N SER A 98 2.82 1.43 -16.41
CA SER A 98 3.91 0.94 -15.56
C SER A 98 3.84 -0.57 -15.26
N THR A 99 2.75 -1.25 -15.64
CA THR A 99 2.59 -2.69 -15.36
C THR A 99 3.47 -3.51 -16.31
N PRO A 100 4.33 -4.43 -15.80
CA PRO A 100 5.10 -5.35 -16.64
C PRO A 100 4.16 -6.31 -17.39
N SER A 101 4.67 -7.01 -18.41
CA SER A 101 3.86 -7.98 -19.16
C SER A 101 3.21 -9.00 -18.21
N LEU A 102 1.95 -9.38 -18.47
CA LEU A 102 1.19 -10.32 -17.63
C LEU A 102 1.86 -11.69 -17.52
N SER A 103 2.73 -12.03 -18.47
CA SER A 103 3.51 -13.27 -18.47
C SER A 103 4.81 -13.18 -17.66
N SER A 104 5.15 -11.99 -17.13
CA SER A 104 6.35 -11.80 -16.32
C SER A 104 6.13 -12.29 -14.89
N LEU A 105 7.08 -13.07 -14.38
CA LEU A 105 7.10 -13.53 -12.99
C LEU A 105 7.15 -12.35 -12.00
N SER A 106 7.66 -11.19 -12.43
CA SER A 106 7.72 -9.94 -11.64
C SER A 106 6.36 -9.39 -11.22
N CYS A 107 5.25 -9.88 -11.80
CA CYS A 107 3.90 -9.55 -11.33
C CYS A 107 3.53 -10.30 -10.04
N ILE A 108 4.24 -11.39 -9.72
CA ILE A 108 3.98 -12.28 -8.59
C ILE A 108 5.12 -12.20 -7.56
N THR A 109 6.36 -12.02 -8.02
CA THR A 109 7.55 -11.98 -7.17
C THR A 109 8.11 -10.57 -7.06
N ASP A 110 8.46 -10.14 -5.85
CA ASP A 110 9.18 -8.90 -5.60
C ASP A 110 10.71 -9.11 -5.54
N GLU A 111 11.45 -8.06 -5.23
CA GLU A 111 12.93 -8.11 -5.14
C GLU A 111 13.42 -8.94 -3.94
N TYR A 112 12.55 -9.20 -2.96
CA TYR A 112 12.86 -9.98 -1.76
C TYR A 112 12.47 -11.46 -1.88
N ALA A 113 11.85 -11.86 -3.00
CA ALA A 113 11.52 -13.25 -3.27
C ALA A 113 12.80 -14.08 -3.27
N TRP A 114 12.86 -15.08 -2.39
CA TRP A 114 14.04 -15.93 -2.24
C TRP A 114 13.98 -17.08 -3.24
N ALA A 115 14.07 -16.74 -4.53
CA ALA A 115 14.02 -17.70 -5.62
C ALA A 115 15.27 -17.57 -6.52
N PRO A 116 15.88 -18.69 -6.96
CA PRO A 116 16.91 -18.67 -8.00
C PRO A 116 16.37 -18.01 -9.28
N SER A 117 17.00 -16.93 -9.70
CA SER A 117 16.68 -16.21 -10.93
C SER A 117 17.65 -16.58 -12.06
N GLY A 118 17.16 -16.65 -13.31
CA GLY A 118 17.96 -16.96 -14.51
C GLY A 118 17.64 -18.31 -15.18
N GLU A 119 18.33 -18.60 -16.30
CA GLU A 119 18.15 -19.83 -17.11
C GLU A 119 18.46 -21.12 -16.33
N GLU A 120 19.24 -21.05 -15.26
CA GLU A 120 19.63 -22.23 -14.47
C GLU A 120 18.68 -22.53 -13.30
N SER A 121 17.62 -21.74 -13.12
CA SER A 121 16.62 -21.93 -12.06
C SER A 121 15.98 -23.33 -12.09
N ALA A 122 15.69 -23.87 -13.28
CA ALA A 122 15.13 -25.22 -13.42
C ALA A 122 16.10 -26.31 -12.89
N LYS A 123 17.38 -26.22 -13.25
CA LYS A 123 18.42 -27.16 -12.80
C LYS A 123 18.66 -27.07 -11.30
N PHE A 124 18.51 -25.87 -10.73
CA PHE A 124 18.63 -25.66 -9.29
C PHE A 124 17.60 -26.50 -8.51
N TYR A 125 16.32 -26.44 -8.92
CA TYR A 125 15.28 -27.23 -8.26
C TYR A 125 15.43 -28.74 -8.50
N GLU A 126 15.94 -29.16 -9.65
CA GLU A 126 16.21 -30.58 -9.94
C GLU A 126 17.25 -31.19 -8.98
N LYS A 127 18.26 -30.43 -8.55
CA LYS A 127 19.25 -30.90 -7.56
C LYS A 127 18.61 -31.33 -6.24
N PHE A 128 17.50 -30.68 -5.87
CA PHE A 128 16.77 -30.92 -4.63
C PHE A 128 15.58 -31.87 -4.82
N ALA A 129 15.37 -32.40 -6.02
CA ALA A 129 14.32 -33.39 -6.30
C ALA A 129 14.73 -34.82 -5.87
N ALA A 130 16.00 -35.05 -5.52
CA ALA A 130 16.46 -36.33 -5.03
C ALA A 130 15.94 -36.60 -3.61
N LEU A 131 15.45 -37.82 -3.35
CA LEU A 131 14.88 -38.24 -2.05
C LEU A 131 15.86 -38.21 -0.87
N ASP A 132 17.17 -38.09 -1.15
CA ASP A 132 18.25 -38.21 -0.16
C ASP A 132 18.93 -36.86 0.16
N THR A 133 18.39 -35.75 -0.33
CA THR A 133 18.88 -34.40 -0.06
C THR A 133 17.88 -33.61 0.77
N ILE A 134 18.37 -32.92 1.80
CA ILE A 134 17.58 -31.96 2.56
C ILE A 134 17.67 -30.63 1.79
N PRO A 135 16.56 -30.12 1.22
CA PRO A 135 16.58 -28.84 0.52
C PRO A 135 16.77 -27.68 1.50
N GLU A 136 17.53 -26.69 1.07
CA GLU A 136 17.50 -25.36 1.68
C GLU A 136 16.13 -24.70 1.43
N ILE A 137 15.73 -23.78 2.30
CA ILE A 137 14.43 -23.10 2.22
C ILE A 137 14.51 -22.06 1.09
N TYR A 138 13.70 -22.23 0.05
CA TYR A 138 13.58 -21.30 -1.08
C TYR A 138 12.12 -21.16 -1.50
N ASP A 139 11.77 -19.99 -2.04
CA ASP A 139 10.45 -19.71 -2.60
C ASP A 139 10.30 -20.42 -3.95
N MET A 140 9.37 -21.36 -4.04
CA MET A 140 9.07 -22.05 -5.30
C MET A 140 8.13 -21.21 -6.17
N PRO A 141 8.48 -20.96 -7.46
CA PRO A 141 7.61 -20.23 -8.35
C PRO A 141 6.32 -21.03 -8.59
N ILE A 142 5.17 -20.35 -8.45
CA ILE A 142 3.85 -20.97 -8.59
C ILE A 142 3.65 -21.65 -9.94
N GLY A 143 4.30 -21.15 -11.01
CA GLY A 143 4.26 -21.80 -12.33
C GLY A 143 4.87 -23.20 -12.32
N LEU A 144 5.96 -23.42 -11.57
CA LEU A 144 6.58 -24.73 -11.42
C LEU A 144 5.68 -25.65 -10.59
N VAL A 145 5.16 -25.16 -9.47
CA VAL A 145 4.24 -25.93 -8.61
C VAL A 145 2.99 -26.35 -9.38
N ASN A 146 2.37 -25.41 -10.12
CA ASN A 146 1.20 -25.71 -10.93
C ASN A 146 1.52 -26.72 -12.03
N ARG A 147 2.69 -26.62 -12.68
CA ARG A 147 3.10 -27.62 -13.67
C ARG A 147 3.28 -28.98 -13.01
N VAL A 148 4.00 -29.10 -11.91
CA VAL A 148 4.21 -30.41 -11.25
C VAL A 148 2.88 -31.01 -10.76
N LEU A 149 2.04 -30.20 -10.12
CA LEU A 149 0.81 -30.67 -9.48
C LEU A 149 -0.33 -30.95 -10.47
N TYR A 150 -0.44 -30.16 -11.55
CA TYR A 150 -1.59 -30.21 -12.46
C TYR A 150 -1.29 -30.70 -13.87
N HIS A 151 -0.03 -30.82 -14.31
CA HIS A 151 0.30 -31.29 -15.66
C HIS A 151 -0.20 -32.71 -15.96
N HIS A 152 -0.41 -33.55 -14.94
CA HIS A 152 -0.92 -34.92 -15.12
C HIS A 152 -2.45 -35.01 -15.29
N ARG A 153 -3.21 -33.92 -15.07
CA ARG A 153 -4.68 -33.96 -15.21
C ARG A 153 -5.17 -33.82 -16.64
N ASP A 154 -4.41 -33.18 -17.51
CA ASP A 154 -4.83 -32.94 -18.90
C ASP A 154 -4.63 -34.18 -19.78
N THR A 155 -3.63 -35.03 -19.49
CA THR A 155 -3.36 -36.25 -20.27
C THR A 155 -4.40 -37.35 -20.03
N ASP A 156 -4.88 -37.51 -18.80
CA ASP A 156 -5.87 -38.54 -18.47
C ASP A 156 -7.27 -38.16 -18.96
N GLY A 157 -7.63 -36.86 -18.94
CA GLY A 157 -8.91 -36.38 -19.46
C GLY A 157 -9.04 -36.46 -20.98
N MET A 158 -7.94 -36.26 -21.72
CA MET A 158 -7.93 -36.40 -23.19
C MET A 158 -7.98 -37.87 -23.63
N ALA A 159 -7.39 -38.79 -22.86
CA ALA A 159 -7.48 -40.23 -23.12
C ALA A 159 -8.91 -40.76 -22.93
N GLN A 160 -9.69 -40.19 -21.99
CA GLN A 160 -11.08 -40.60 -21.76
C GLN A 160 -12.12 -39.99 -22.71
N LEU A 161 -11.76 -38.97 -23.49
CA LEU A 161 -12.63 -38.36 -24.51
C LEU A 161 -12.42 -38.96 -25.92
N GLN A 162 -11.47 -39.89 -26.05
CA GLN A 162 -11.19 -40.62 -27.29
C GLN A 162 -11.69 -42.07 -27.27
N GLU A 163 -12.39 -42.51 -26.21
CA GLU A 163 -13.21 -43.73 -26.14
C GLU A 163 -14.70 -43.40 -26.24
#